data_AF-L9YXC7-F1
#
_entry.id   AF-L9YXC7-F1
#
_cell.length_a   1.000
_cell.length_b   1.000
_cell.length_c   1.000
_cell.angle_alpha   90.00
_cell.angle_beta   90.00
_cell.angle_gamma   90.00
#
_symmetry.space_group_name_H-M   'P 1'
#
loop_
_entity.id
_entity.type
_entity.pdbx_description
1 polymer ?
#
loop_
_entity_poly.entity_id
_entity_poly.type
_entity_poly.pdbx_seq_one_letter_code
_entity_poly.pdbx_strand_id
1 'polypeptide(L)'
;MFEPFSLFTSALYVVQGLLGLADQRVLTDEQRSRARPAASVHLGSSVAFLVAGIASASWVQLNGLPTVWYPTMLSLGFLVSILVQGWLYRSIGVSQSPLLERARTRLH
;
A
#
# COMPACT_ATOMS: atom_id res chain seq x y z
N MET A 1 -16.72 14.27 11.33
CA MET A 1 -16.50 13.66 9.99
C MET A 1 -15.02 13.38 9.70
N PHE A 2 -14.10 14.29 10.01
CA PHE A 2 -12.68 14.09 9.68
C PHE A 2 -11.97 12.97 10.47
N GLU A 3 -12.36 12.71 11.72
CA GLU A 3 -11.84 11.60 12.53
C GLU A 3 -12.19 10.21 11.97
N PRO A 4 -13.47 9.86 11.72
CA PRO A 4 -13.80 8.55 11.15
C PRO A 4 -13.20 8.38 9.74
N PHE A 5 -13.13 9.45 8.95
CA PHE A 5 -12.45 9.41 7.65
C PHE A 5 -10.93 9.15 7.78
N SER A 6 -10.28 9.78 8.76
CA SER A 6 -8.86 9.55 9.02
C SER A 6 -8.62 8.10 9.47
N LEU A 7 -9.40 7.60 10.42
CA LEU A 7 -9.33 6.19 10.86
C LEU A 7 -9.54 5.21 9.71
N PHE A 8 -10.55 5.46 8.86
CA PHE A 8 -10.79 4.66 7.67
C PHE A 8 -9.57 4.67 6.73
N THR A 9 -9.00 5.85 6.47
CA THR A 9 -7.81 5.98 5.61
C THR A 9 -6.58 5.31 6.22
N SER A 10 -6.39 5.40 7.54
CA SER A 10 -5.34 4.69 8.26
C SER A 10 -5.51 3.16 8.18
N ALA A 11 -6.75 2.66 8.22
CA ALA A 11 -7.02 1.24 8.01
C ALA A 11 -6.70 0.82 6.56
N LEU A 12 -7.02 1.66 5.57
CA LEU A 12 -6.64 1.41 4.18
C LEU A 12 -5.11 1.35 4.00
N TYR A 13 -4.35 2.19 4.71
CA TYR A 13 -2.89 2.12 4.73
C TYR A 13 -2.37 0.76 5.20
N VAL A 14 -2.98 0.21 6.26
CA VAL A 14 -2.65 -1.12 6.78
C VAL A 14 -2.94 -2.20 5.73
N VAL A 15 -4.13 -2.18 5.14
CA VAL A 15 -4.53 -3.14 4.10
C VAL A 15 -3.57 -3.05 2.90
N GLN A 16 -3.28 -1.83 2.43
CA GLN A 16 -2.37 -1.58 1.32
C GLN A 16 -0.95 -2.08 1.60
N GLY A 17 -0.45 -1.86 2.82
CA GLY A 17 0.84 -2.37 3.26
C GLY A 17 0.89 -3.90 3.28
N LEU A 18 -0.14 -4.56 3.78
CA LEU A 18 -0.25 -6.02 3.79
C LEU A 18 -0.34 -6.60 2.36
N LEU A 19 -1.12 -5.97 1.48
CA LEU A 19 -1.24 -6.39 0.08
C LEU A 19 0.09 -6.27 -0.65
N GLY A 20 0.81 -5.17 -0.48
CA GLY A 20 2.13 -5.00 -1.11
C GLY A 20 3.18 -5.99 -0.60
N LEU A 21 3.13 -6.34 0.70
CA LEU A 21 3.96 -7.42 1.25
C LEU A 21 3.60 -8.80 0.68
N ALA A 22 2.31 -9.06 0.44
CA ALA A 22 1.85 -10.29 -0.18
C ALA A 22 2.24 -10.37 -1.67
N ASP A 23 2.18 -9.26 -2.41
CA ASP A 23 2.59 -9.20 -3.82
C ASP A 23 4.08 -9.57 -3.97
N GLN A 24 4.93 -9.10 -3.05
CA GLN A 24 6.35 -9.45 -3.01
C GLN A 24 6.63 -10.95 -2.82
N ARG A 25 5.74 -11.68 -2.14
CA ARG A 25 5.85 -13.14 -1.99
C ARG A 25 5.41 -13.90 -3.24
N VAL A 26 4.62 -13.26 -4.10
CA VAL A 26 4.01 -13.87 -5.29
C VAL A 26 4.86 -13.62 -6.54
N LEU A 27 5.59 -12.52 -6.59
CA LEU A 27 6.54 -12.18 -7.64
C LEU A 27 7.56 -13.31 -7.89
N THR A 28 7.75 -13.69 -9.15
CA THR A 28 8.78 -14.66 -9.54
C THR A 28 10.18 -14.03 -9.52
N ASP A 29 11.23 -14.84 -9.41
CA ASP A 29 12.61 -14.34 -9.40
C ASP A 29 13.00 -13.61 -10.70
N GLU A 30 12.43 -14.02 -11.83
CA GLU A 30 12.59 -13.33 -13.11
C GLU A 30 11.95 -11.93 -13.11
N GLN A 31 10.72 -11.81 -12.59
CA GLN A 31 10.06 -10.51 -12.46
C GLN A 31 10.78 -9.60 -11.46
N ARG A 32 11.25 -10.17 -10.35
CA ARG A 32 12.00 -9.44 -9.32
C ARG A 32 13.36 -8.97 -9.84
N SER A 33 14.04 -9.74 -10.67
CA SER A 33 15.33 -9.33 -11.24
C SER A 33 15.18 -8.20 -12.27
N ARG A 34 14.15 -8.26 -13.12
CA ARG A 34 13.85 -7.23 -14.12
C ARG A 34 13.42 -5.89 -13.49
N ALA A 35 12.73 -5.94 -12.35
CA ALA A 35 12.17 -4.77 -11.66
C ALA A 35 12.82 -4.49 -10.29
N ARG A 36 14.06 -4.91 -10.05
CA ARG A 36 14.72 -4.86 -8.73
C ARG A 36 14.56 -3.53 -7.98
N PRO A 37 14.83 -2.34 -8.58
CA PRO A 37 14.65 -1.08 -7.86
C PRO A 37 13.17 -0.79 -7.54
N ALA A 38 12.26 -1.07 -8.46
CA ALA A 38 10.82 -0.87 -8.24
C ALA A 38 10.27 -1.83 -7.19
N ALA A 39 10.73 -3.08 -7.16
CA ALA A 39 10.35 -4.06 -6.16
C ALA A 39 10.83 -3.66 -4.76
N SER A 40 12.08 -3.18 -4.63
CA SER A 40 12.62 -2.70 -3.35
C SER A 40 11.89 -1.46 -2.84
N VAL A 41 11.62 -0.48 -3.71
CA VAL A 41 10.85 0.73 -3.34
C VAL A 41 9.42 0.35 -2.97
N HIS A 42 8.78 -0.54 -3.72
CA HIS A 42 7.44 -1.01 -3.39
C HIS A 42 7.41 -1.69 -2.03
N LEU A 43 8.32 -2.64 -1.76
CA LEU A 43 8.42 -3.31 -0.46
C LEU A 43 8.65 -2.32 0.69
N GLY A 44 9.61 -1.40 0.53
CA GLY A 44 9.88 -0.37 1.53
C GLY A 44 8.65 0.52 1.78
N SER A 45 7.96 0.92 0.71
CA SER A 45 6.73 1.69 0.81
C SER A 45 5.62 0.91 1.52
N SER A 46 5.45 -0.39 1.22
CA SER A 46 4.42 -1.23 1.85
C SER A 46 4.63 -1.34 3.36
N VAL A 47 5.87 -1.52 3.81
CA VAL A 47 6.21 -1.52 5.24
C VAL A 47 5.94 -0.14 5.85
N ALA A 48 6.36 0.93 5.19
CA ALA A 48 6.13 2.30 5.67
C ALA A 48 4.63 2.61 5.80
N PHE A 49 3.82 2.24 4.81
CA PHE A 49 2.36 2.42 4.83
C PHE A 49 1.70 1.58 5.93
N LEU A 50 2.14 0.34 6.14
CA LEU A 50 1.65 -0.51 7.22
C LEU A 50 1.89 0.13 8.60
N VAL A 51 3.16 0.51 8.87
CA VAL A 51 3.56 1.12 10.14
C VAL A 51 2.86 2.47 10.34
N ALA A 52 2.83 3.31 9.29
CA ALA A 52 2.16 4.60 9.34
C ALA A 52 0.64 4.46 9.57
N GLY A 53 -0.01 3.47 8.95
CA GLY A 53 -1.43 3.19 9.16
C GLY A 53 -1.74 2.80 10.60
N ILE A 54 -0.95 1.90 11.19
CA ILE A 54 -1.11 1.49 12.60
C ILE A 54 -0.87 2.69 13.52
N ALA A 55 0.26 3.39 13.36
CA ALA A 55 0.60 4.54 14.19
C ALA A 55 -0.44 5.66 14.09
N SER A 56 -0.92 5.93 12.88
CA SER A 56 -1.98 6.90 12.60
C SER A 56 -3.29 6.52 13.28
N ALA A 57 -3.73 5.27 13.13
CA ALA A 57 -4.97 4.80 13.76
C ALA A 57 -4.89 4.86 15.28
N SER A 58 -3.79 4.41 15.87
CA SER A 58 -3.54 4.48 17.32
C SER A 58 -3.52 5.92 17.81
N TRP A 59 -2.86 6.83 17.09
CA TRP A 59 -2.81 8.24 17.48
C TRP A 59 -4.19 8.88 17.45
N VAL A 60 -4.94 8.71 16.35
CA VAL A 60 -6.28 9.32 16.20
C VAL A 60 -7.25 8.80 17.25
N GLN A 61 -7.17 7.52 17.62
CA GLN A 61 -8.02 6.98 18.69
C GLN A 61 -7.68 7.56 20.07
N LEU A 62 -6.39 7.77 20.37
CA LEU A 62 -5.96 8.19 21.71
C LEU A 62 -6.00 9.71 21.90
N ASN A 63 -5.64 10.47 20.86
CA ASN A 63 -5.39 11.92 20.96
C ASN A 63 -6.28 12.74 20.01
N GLY A 64 -7.11 12.11 19.17
CA GLY A 64 -7.86 12.80 18.12
C GLY A 64 -6.98 13.23 16.93
N LEU A 65 -7.47 14.18 16.14
CA LEU A 65 -6.76 14.66 14.95
C LEU A 65 -5.53 15.52 15.32
N PRO A 66 -4.34 15.21 14.78
CA PRO A 66 -3.15 16.05 14.97
C PRO A 66 -3.32 17.45 14.38
N THR A 67 -4.05 17.57 13.26
CA THR A 67 -4.32 18.80 12.53
C THR A 67 -5.52 18.63 11.60
N VAL A 68 -6.17 19.73 11.21
CA VAL A 68 -7.29 19.73 10.25
C VAL A 68 -6.87 19.21 8.88
N TRP A 69 -5.59 19.34 8.51
CA TRP A 69 -5.03 18.88 7.24
C TRP A 69 -4.66 17.38 7.21
N TYR A 70 -4.80 16.68 8.35
CA TYR A 70 -4.37 15.30 8.49
C TYR A 70 -5.04 14.32 7.49
N PRO A 71 -6.37 14.41 7.25
CA PRO A 71 -7.03 13.65 6.16
C PRO A 71 -6.39 13.86 4.79
N THR A 72 -6.01 15.10 4.47
CA THR A 72 -5.40 15.46 3.19
C THR A 72 -4.00 14.87 3.07
N MET A 73 -3.21 14.91 4.15
CA MET A 73 -1.89 14.27 4.19
C MET A 73 -1.98 12.75 3.99
N LEU A 74 -2.94 12.09 4.65
CA LEU A 74 -3.20 10.66 4.44
C LEU A 74 -3.62 10.37 2.98
N SER A 75 -4.44 11.22 2.39
CA SER A 75 -4.86 11.04 0.99
C SER A 75 -3.67 11.18 0.02
N LEU A 76 -2.78 12.15 0.25
CA LEU A 76 -1.56 12.34 -0.52
C LEU A 76 -0.61 11.15 -0.42
N GLY A 77 -0.40 10.60 0.78
CA GLY A 77 0.42 9.40 0.90
C GLY A 77 -0.22 8.19 0.20
N PHE A 78 -1.55 8.07 0.19
CA PHE A 78 -2.22 6.99 -0.56
C PHE A 78 -1.98 7.12 -2.07
N LEU A 79 -2.03 8.36 -2.60
CA LEU A 79 -1.68 8.63 -3.99
C LEU A 79 -0.24 8.19 -4.30
N VAL A 80 0.72 8.48 -3.42
CA VAL A 80 2.11 8.01 -3.57
C VAL A 80 2.18 6.48 -3.61
N SER A 81 1.42 5.78 -2.76
CA SER A 81 1.34 4.31 -2.78
C SER A 81 0.88 3.78 -4.14
N ILE A 82 -0.18 4.37 -4.70
CA ILE A 82 -0.75 4.00 -5.99
C ILE A 82 0.28 4.23 -7.11
N LEU A 83 1.01 5.35 -7.08
CA LEU A 83 2.04 5.65 -8.06
C LEU A 83 3.20 4.65 -8.01
N VAL A 84 3.65 4.28 -6.81
CA VAL A 84 4.71 3.27 -6.63
C VAL A 84 4.25 1.90 -7.13
N GLN A 85 3.01 1.51 -6.83
CA GLN A 85 2.42 0.26 -7.31
C GLN A 85 2.29 0.24 -8.85
N GLY A 86 1.82 1.35 -9.44
CA GLY A 86 1.76 1.51 -10.89
C GLY A 86 3.13 1.47 -11.57
N TRP A 87 4.15 2.05 -10.93
CA TRP A 87 5.52 1.96 -11.42
C TRP A 87 6.05 0.52 -11.40
N LEU A 88 5.80 -0.22 -10.31
CA LEU A 88 6.15 -1.64 -10.24
C LEU A 88 5.49 -2.42 -11.37
N TYR A 89 4.18 -2.30 -11.56
CA TYR A 89 3.43 -3.04 -12.59
C TYR A 89 3.95 -2.75 -14.00
N ARG A 90 4.22 -1.48 -14.32
CA ARG A 90 4.85 -1.11 -15.60
C ARG A 90 6.24 -1.72 -15.76
N SER A 91 7.04 -1.80 -14.69
CA SER A 91 8.39 -2.36 -14.75
C SER A 91 8.42 -3.89 -14.93
N ILE A 92 7.40 -4.60 -14.44
CA ILE A 92 7.25 -6.06 -14.65
C ILE A 92 6.46 -6.39 -15.92
N GLY A 93 5.90 -5.39 -16.61
CA GLY A 93 5.13 -5.57 -17.85
C GLY A 93 3.74 -6.17 -17.65
N VAL A 94 3.16 -6.02 -16.45
CA VAL A 94 1.84 -6.57 -16.12
C VAL A 94 0.84 -5.43 -15.94
N SER A 95 -0.39 -5.60 -16.42
CA SER A 95 -1.46 -4.60 -16.33
C SER A 95 -2.26 -4.66 -15.02
N GLN A 96 -2.18 -5.77 -14.29
CA GLN A 96 -2.94 -6.04 -13.06
C GLN A 96 -2.05 -6.63 -11.96
N SER A 97 -2.57 -6.66 -10.72
CA SER A 97 -1.87 -7.28 -9.59
C SER A 97 -1.69 -8.78 -9.81
N PRO A 98 -0.46 -9.32 -9.68
CA PRO A 98 -0.21 -10.77 -9.76
C PRO A 98 -0.99 -11.58 -8.72
N LEU A 99 -1.25 -11.01 -7.53
CA LEU A 99 -2.11 -11.63 -6.52
C LEU A 99 -3.54 -11.84 -7.04
N LEU A 100 -4.09 -10.83 -7.71
CA LEU A 100 -5.47 -10.84 -8.20
C LEU A 100 -5.62 -11.86 -9.34
N GLU A 101 -4.60 -11.97 -10.19
CA GLU A 101 -4.53 -13.00 -11.22
C GLU A 101 -4.46 -14.41 -10.62
N ARG A 102 -3.61 -14.64 -9.59
CA ARG A 102 -3.57 -15.93 -8.88
C ARG A 102 -4.83 -16.25 -8.08
N ALA A 103 -5.49 -15.25 -7.51
CA ALA A 103 -6.75 -15.45 -6.80
C ALA A 103 -7.85 -15.85 -7.79
N ARG A 104 -7.89 -15.22 -8.96
CA ARG A 104 -8.83 -15.54 -10.03
C ARG A 104 -8.65 -16.96 -10.56
N THR A 105 -7.41 -17.42 -10.75
CA THR A 105 -7.14 -18.79 -11.21
C THR A 105 -7.44 -19.88 -10.17
N ARG A 106 -7.52 -19.54 -8.88
CA ARG A 106 -7.91 -20.48 -7.80
C ARG A 106 -9.43 -20.57 -7.57
N LEU A 107 -10.18 -19.59 -8.05
CA LEU A 107 -11.64 -19.52 -7.92
C LEU A 107 -12.39 -20.14 -9.11
N HIS A 108 -11.68 -20.44 -10.20
CA HIS A 108 -12.15 -21.18 -11.36
C HIS A 108 -11.68 -22.64 -11.29
#